data_AF-A0A937JAZ5-F1
#
_entry.id   AF-A0A937JAZ5-F1
#
_cell.length_a   1.000
_cell.length_b   1.000
_cell.length_c   1.000
_cell.angle_alpha   90.00
_cell.angle_beta   90.00
_cell.angle_gamma   90.00
#
_symmetry.space_group_name_H-M   'P 1'
#
loop_
_entity.id
_entity.type
_entity.pdbx_description
1 polymer ?
#
loop_
_entity_poly.entity_id
_entity_poly.type
_entity_poly.pdbx_seq_one_letter_code
_entity_poly.pdbx_strand_id
1 'polypeptide(L)' 'MKNKKKEPKEELPSAADDCADVTSKHERFKKSSDKPKFPPINYEKPPHF' A
#
# COMPACT_ATOMS: atom_id res chain seq x y z
N MET A 1 -8.14 43.41 -31.10
CA MET A 1 -7.77 42.05 -30.65
C MET A 1 -7.86 42.02 -29.13
N LYS A 2 -8.84 41.34 -28.52
CA LYS A 2 -9.03 41.34 -27.06
C LYS A 2 -8.11 40.27 -26.45
N ASN A 3 -7.07 40.72 -25.75
CA ASN A 3 -6.15 39.85 -25.01
C ASN A 3 -6.87 39.28 -23.78
N LYS A 4 -7.36 38.03 -23.88
CA LYS A 4 -7.89 37.29 -22.74
C LYS A 4 -6.69 36.84 -21.88
N LYS A 5 -6.47 37.53 -20.77
CA LYS A 5 -5.53 37.07 -19.72
C LYS A 5 -6.06 35.73 -19.22
N LYS A 6 -5.27 34.66 -19.40
CA LYS A 6 -5.59 33.34 -18.86
C LYS A 6 -5.26 33.40 -17.37
N GLU A 7 -6.28 33.29 -16.52
CA GLU A 7 -6.06 33.12 -15.09
C GLU A 7 -5.30 31.80 -14.85
N PRO A 8 -4.40 31.75 -13.84
CA PRO A 8 -3.70 30.53 -13.50
C PRO A 8 -4.73 29.50 -13.07
N LYS A 9 -4.93 28.46 -13.89
CA LYS A 9 -5.77 27.33 -13.51
C LYS A 9 -5.04 26.61 -12.40
N GLU A 10 -5.71 26.39 -11.26
CA GLU A 10 -5.24 25.43 -10.28
C GLU A 10 -5.00 24.11 -11.03
N GLU A 11 -3.77 23.62 -10.97
CA GLU A 11 -3.38 22.38 -11.65
C GLU A 11 -4.07 21.24 -10.93
N LEU A 12 -5.25 20.86 -11.42
CA LEU A 12 -5.92 19.65 -10.99
C LEU A 12 -5.01 18.46 -11.33
N PRO A 13 -4.89 17.46 -10.44
CA PRO A 13 -4.07 16.30 -10.69
C PRO A 13 -4.49 15.62 -11.99
N SER A 14 -3.50 15.17 -12.77
CA SER A 14 -3.75 14.48 -14.02
C SER A 14 -4.39 13.12 -13.74
N ALA A 15 -5.09 12.56 -14.73
CA ALA A 15 -5.55 11.18 -14.67
C ALA A 15 -4.39 10.19 -14.45
N ALA A 16 -3.19 10.54 -14.91
CA ALA A 16 -1.98 9.76 -14.66
C ALA A 16 -1.56 9.78 -13.18
N ASP A 17 -1.84 10.87 -12.46
CA ASP A 17 -1.50 11.03 -11.04
C ASP A 17 -2.52 10.33 -10.11
N ASP A 18 -3.73 10.07 -10.60
CA ASP A 18 -4.79 9.32 -9.88
C ASP A 18 -4.69 7.79 -10.04
N CYS A 19 -3.69 7.30 -10.79
CA CYS A 19 -3.51 5.87 -11.02
C CYS A 19 -2.93 5.16 -9.79
N ALA A 20 -3.52 4.03 -9.39
CA ALA A 20 -2.97 3.16 -8.35
C ALA A 20 -1.76 2.36 -8.84
N ASP A 21 -0.68 2.33 -8.06
CA ASP A 21 0.49 1.48 -8.35
C ASP A 21 0.17 0.00 -8.11
N VAL A 22 0.08 -0.76 -9.21
CA VAL A 22 -0.19 -2.20 -9.21
C VAL A 22 1.00 -3.04 -8.74
N THR A 23 2.23 -2.51 -8.83
CA THR A 23 3.47 -3.22 -8.47
C THR A 23 3.73 -3.22 -6.97
N SER A 24 3.17 -2.25 -6.24
CA SER A 24 3.20 -2.14 -4.78
C SER A 24 2.68 -3.37 -4.02
N LYS A 25 1.92 -4.28 -4.66
CA LYS A 25 1.41 -5.51 -4.02
C LYS A 25 2.56 -6.43 -3.60
N HIS A 26 3.58 -6.58 -4.45
CA HIS A 26 4.70 -7.47 -4.18
C HIS A 26 5.59 -6.93 -3.05
N GLU A 27 5.79 -5.61 -3.00
CA GLU A 27 6.51 -4.96 -1.91
C GLU A 27 5.78 -5.07 -0.57
N ARG A 28 4.45 -4.87 -0.57
CA ARG A 28 3.61 -5.04 0.63
C ARG A 28 3.66 -6.47 1.16
N PHE A 29 3.64 -7.46 0.26
CA PHE A 29 3.76 -8.87 0.62
C PHE A 29 5.08 -9.16 1.35
N LYS A 30 6.23 -8.73 0.79
CA LYS A 30 7.55 -8.88 1.42
C LYS A 30 7.65 -8.21 2.79
N LYS A 31 7.02 -7.04 2.96
CA LYS A 31 7.02 -6.32 4.25
C LYS A 31 6.16 -7.02 5.32
N SER A 32 5.23 -7.89 4.91
CA SER A 32 4.24 -8.53 5.79
C SER A 32 4.58 -9.98 6.18
N SER A 33 5.60 -10.60 5.58
CA SER A 33 5.71 -12.07 5.57
C SER A 33 6.44 -12.71 6.75
N ASP A 34 7.15 -11.95 7.59
CA ASP A 34 8.18 -12.60 8.41
C ASP A 34 7.75 -12.94 9.83
N LYS A 35 6.57 -12.53 10.27
CA LYS A 35 6.10 -12.78 11.63
C LYS A 35 4.76 -13.51 11.63
N PRO A 36 4.67 -14.67 12.29
CA PRO A 36 3.38 -15.33 12.46
C PRO A 36 2.43 -14.39 13.19
N LYS A 37 1.20 -14.29 12.69
CA LYS A 37 0.13 -13.43 13.24
C LYS A 37 -0.24 -13.80 14.69
N PHE A 38 0.15 -15.01 15.11
CA PHE A 38 -0.15 -15.57 16.41
C PHE A 38 1.13 -15.97 17.12
N PRO A 39 1.18 -15.84 18.46
CA PRO A 39 2.29 -16.35 19.24
C PRO A 39 2.41 -17.87 19.08
N PRO A 40 3.60 -18.45 19.24
CA PRO A 40 3.77 -19.89 19.30
C PRO A 40 2.88 -20.51 20.38
N ILE A 41 2.21 -21.62 20.03
CA ILE A 41 1.38 -22.37 20.98
C ILE A 41 2.32 -23.21 21.84
N ASN A 42 2.23 -23.04 23.16
CA ASN A 42 2.95 -23.90 24.10
C ASN A 42 2.10 -25.15 24.38
N TYR A 43 2.36 -26.23 23.65
CA TYR A 43 1.68 -27.50 23.87
C TYR A 43 2.08 -28.10 25.21
N GLU A 44 1.09 -28.57 25.96
CA GLU A 44 1.36 -29.43 27.10
C GLU A 44 2.00 -30.73 26.60
N LYS A 45 3.11 -31.13 27.24
CA LYS A 45 3.78 -32.39 26.89
C LYS A 45 2.81 -33.54 27.22
N PRO A 46 2.50 -34.44 26.29
CA PRO A 46 1.62 -35.58 26.56
C PRO A 46 2.16 -36.39 27.74
N PRO A 47 1.29 -37.01 28.56
CA PRO A 47 1.67 -37.78 29.75
C PRO A 47 2.39 -39.11 29.43
N HIS A 48 2.72 -39.36 28.17
CA HIS A 48 3.39 -40.58 27.73
C HIS A 48 4.90 -40.35 27.64
N PHE A 49 5.65 -41.17 28.38
CA PHE A 49 7.11 -41.27 28.37
C PHE A 49 7.61 -42.05 27.16
#